data_AF-A0A9Q8V4W0-F1
#
_entry.id   AF-A0A9Q8V4W0-F1
#
_cell.length_a   1.000
_cell.length_b   1.000
_cell.length_c   1.000
_cell.angle_alpha   90.00
_cell.angle_beta   90.00
_cell.angle_gamma   90.00
#
_symmetry.space_group_name_H-M   'P 1'
#
loop_
_entity.id
_entity.type
_entity.pdbx_description
1 polymer ?
#
loop_
_entity_poly.entity_id
_entity_poly.type
_entity_poly.pdbx_seq_one_letter_code
_entity_poly.pdbx_strand_id
1 'polypeptide(L)' 'MNKIDLTIEELSSKPRHYKIGYLPNQGEPNKKPQLILSGKWLATLGFTIGTPIKISLEMGRLIIQRVESE' A
#
# COMPACT_ATOMS: atom_id res chain seq x y z
N MET A 1 -0.98 40.96 -40.37
CA MET A 1 -1.22 40.28 -39.08
C MET A 1 -1.66 38.85 -39.36
N ASN A 2 -0.78 37.88 -39.12
CA ASN A 2 -1.02 36.48 -39.46
C ASN A 2 -1.85 35.81 -38.37
N LYS A 3 -2.85 35.06 -38.82
CA LYS A 3 -3.87 34.34 -38.05
C LYS A 3 -3.33 33.22 -37.14
N ILE A 4 -2.00 33.13 -36.97
CA ILE A 4 -1.28 32.05 -36.28
C ILE A 4 -1.08 32.31 -34.78
N ASP A 5 -1.11 33.57 -34.35
CA ASP A 5 -0.92 33.92 -32.94
C ASP A 5 -2.17 33.63 -32.08
N LEU A 6 -3.33 33.48 -32.71
CA LEU A 6 -4.62 33.19 -32.03
C LEU A 6 -4.80 31.70 -31.66
N THR A 7 -3.92 30.81 -32.11
CA THR A 7 -4.09 29.36 -31.89
C THR A 7 -3.25 28.83 -30.72
N ILE A 8 -2.31 29.62 -30.18
CA ILE A 8 -1.39 29.15 -29.13
C ILE A 8 -1.99 29.35 -27.72
N GLU A 9 -2.86 30.36 -27.52
CA GLU A 9 -3.53 30.57 -26.22
C GLU A 9 -4.59 29.50 -25.89
N GLU A 10 -5.11 28.79 -26.90
CA GLU A 10 -6.16 27.77 -26.73
C GLU A 10 -5.64 26.37 -26.36
N LEU A 11 -4.31 26.17 -26.30
CA LEU A 11 -3.68 24.97 -25.75
C LEU A 11 -3.26 25.16 -24.28
N SER A 12 -3.86 26.13 -23.58
CA SER A 12 -3.82 26.21 -22.13
C SER A 12 -4.45 24.93 -21.56
N SER A 13 -3.57 23.97 -21.26
CA SER A 13 -3.91 22.64 -20.73
C SER A 13 -4.79 22.80 -19.49
N LYS A 14 -6.11 22.69 -19.69
CA LYS A 14 -7.09 22.77 -18.59
C LYS A 14 -6.68 21.78 -17.49
N PRO A 15 -6.69 22.20 -16.21
CA PRO A 15 -6.33 21.32 -15.12
C PRO A 15 -7.24 20.08 -15.13
N ARG A 16 -6.62 18.90 -15.27
CA ARG A 16 -7.35 17.63 -15.22
C ARG A 16 -7.70 17.34 -13.77
N HIS A 17 -8.99 17.35 -13.47
CA HIS A 17 -9.50 17.00 -12.15
C HIS A 17 -9.70 15.48 -12.12
N TYR A 18 -8.79 14.77 -11.45
CA TYR A 18 -8.96 13.34 -11.22
C TYR A 18 -9.70 13.13 -9.89
N LYS A 19 -10.90 12.54 -9.96
CA LYS A 19 -11.57 12.03 -8.76
C LYS A 19 -11.01 10.62 -8.49
N ILE A 20 -10.12 10.51 -7.52
CA ILE A 20 -9.66 9.20 -7.07
C ILE A 20 -10.74 8.60 -6.17
N GLY A 21 -11.41 7.56 -6.67
CA GLY A 21 -12.29 6.72 -5.87
C GLY A 21 -11.46 5.74 -5.07
N TYR A 22 -11.01 6.13 -3.87
CA TYR A 22 -10.44 5.16 -2.93
C TYR A 22 -11.55 4.19 -2.51
N LEU A 23 -11.35 2.89 -2.75
CA LEU A 23 -12.17 1.84 -2.15
C LEU A 23 -11.46 1.37 -0.88
N PRO A 24 -11.75 1.97 0.30
CA PRO A 24 -11.19 1.48 1.55
C PRO A 24 -11.55 0.00 1.72
N ASN A 25 -10.60 -0.79 2.21
CA ASN A 25 -10.77 -2.23 2.43
C ASN A 25 -11.23 -3.00 1.17
N GLN A 26 -10.83 -2.56 -0.03
CA GLN A 26 -11.26 -3.14 -1.31
C GLN A 26 -12.79 -3.09 -1.53
N GLY A 27 -13.49 -2.18 -0.86
CA GLY A 27 -14.95 -2.06 -0.97
C GLY A 27 -15.73 -3.01 -0.06
N GLU A 28 -15.05 -3.76 0.81
CA GLU A 28 -15.74 -4.59 1.79
C GLU A 28 -15.96 -3.83 3.10
N PRO A 29 -17.23 -3.55 3.45
CA PRO A 29 -17.56 -2.69 4.60
C PRO A 29 -17.19 -3.32 5.95
N ASN A 30 -17.10 -4.65 6.03
CA ASN A 30 -16.88 -5.39 7.27
C ASN A 30 -15.72 -6.38 7.15
N LYS A 31 -14.54 -5.92 6.71
CA LYS A 31 -13.35 -6.78 6.78
C LYS A 31 -13.00 -7.07 8.23
N LYS A 32 -12.67 -8.33 8.49
CA LYS A 32 -12.06 -8.75 9.76
C LYS A 32 -10.80 -7.92 10.00
N PRO A 33 -10.45 -7.62 11.27
CA PRO A 33 -9.19 -6.95 11.58
C PRO A 33 -8.02 -7.76 11.01
N GLN A 34 -7.11 -7.09 10.32
CA GLN A 34 -5.94 -7.68 9.68
C GLN A 34 -4.72 -6.81 10.00
N LEU A 35 -3.58 -7.47 10.21
CA LEU A 35 -2.27 -6.83 10.27
C LEU A 35 -1.46 -7.32 9.07
N ILE A 36 -1.17 -6.41 8.14
CA ILE A 36 -0.35 -6.71 6.96
C ILE A 36 1.05 -6.14 7.21
N LEU A 37 2.03 -7.02 7.37
CA LEU A 37 3.44 -6.65 7.43
C LEU A 37 4.06 -6.94 6.06
N SER A 38 4.64 -5.92 5.43
CA SER A 38 5.24 -6.05 4.10
C SER A 38 6.56 -5.28 4.03
N GLY A 39 7.39 -5.64 3.04
CA GLY A 39 8.65 -4.99 2.73
C GLY A 39 9.88 -5.88 2.90
N LYS A 40 11.00 -5.42 2.32
CA LYS A 40 12.27 -6.16 2.31
C LYS A 40 12.91 -6.32 3.70
N TRP A 41 12.53 -5.48 4.66
CA TRP A 41 13.06 -5.50 6.02
C TRP A 41 12.70 -6.79 6.80
N LEU A 42 11.59 -7.45 6.45
CA LEU A 42 11.22 -8.73 7.04
C LEU A 42 12.29 -9.80 6.77
N ALA A 43 12.80 -9.84 5.54
CA ALA A 43 13.88 -10.76 5.18
C ALA A 43 15.19 -10.43 5.92
N THR A 44 15.49 -9.15 6.15
CA THR A 44 16.67 -8.75 6.95
C THR A 44 16.58 -9.16 8.42
N LEU A 45 15.35 -9.35 8.94
CA LEU A 45 15.09 -9.91 10.27
C LEU A 45 15.00 -11.45 10.29
N GLY A 46 15.29 -12.11 9.16
CA GLY A 46 15.26 -13.57 9.05
C GLY A 46 13.87 -14.16 8.77
N PHE A 47 12.85 -13.34 8.49
CA PHE A 47 11.54 -13.81 8.03
C PHE A 47 11.56 -13.98 6.51
N THR A 48 12.12 -15.10 6.05
CA THR A 48 12.14 -15.47 4.63
C THR A 48 10.92 -16.30 4.24
N ILE A 49 10.69 -16.44 2.93
CA ILE A 49 9.59 -17.26 2.40
C ILE A 49 9.81 -18.71 2.82
N GLY A 50 8.74 -19.38 3.28
CA GLY A 50 8.78 -20.77 3.73
C GLY A 50 9.31 -20.95 5.16
N THR A 51 9.71 -19.88 5.85
CA THR A 51 10.13 -19.96 7.25
C THR A 51 8.91 -20.07 8.18
N PRO A 52 8.84 -21.10 9.05
CA PRO A 52 7.77 -21.20 10.03
C PRO A 52 7.85 -20.07 11.06
N ILE A 53 6.69 -19.53 11.43
CA ILE A 53 6.57 -18.48 12.45
C ILE A 53 5.65 -18.93 13.58
N LYS A 54 5.94 -18.43 14.78
CA LYS A 54 5.08 -18.55 15.96
C LYS A 54 4.44 -17.19 16.23
N ILE A 55 3.13 -17.23 16.43
CA ILE A 55 2.35 -16.06 16.84
C ILE A 55 1.86 -16.33 18.26
N SER A 56 2.21 -15.45 19.19
CA SER A 56 1.71 -15.48 20.57
C SER A 56 1.10 -14.15 20.98
N LEU A 57 0.17 -14.24 21.91
CA LEU A 57 -0.47 -13.09 22.53
C LEU A 57 0.01 -12.99 23.97
N GLU A 58 0.47 -11.80 24.33
CA GLU A 58 0.68 -11.39 25.71
C GLU A 58 -0.21 -10.19 26.00
N MET A 59 -0.30 -9.79 27.27
CA MET A 59 -1.16 -8.68 27.69
C MET A 59 -0.81 -7.40 26.92
N GLY A 60 -1.69 -7.00 25.99
CA GLY A 60 -1.50 -5.85 25.11
C GLY A 60 -0.45 -6.01 24.01
N ARG A 61 0.11 -7.21 23.78
CA ARG A 61 1.20 -7.43 22.81
C ARG A 61 0.91 -8.60 21.87
N LEU A 62 1.08 -8.37 20.57
CA LEU A 62 1.17 -9.42 19.56
C LEU A 62 2.64 -9.68 19.27
N ILE A 63 3.10 -10.89 19.54
CA ILE A 63 4.50 -11.28 19.37
C ILE A 63 4.60 -12.22 18.18
N ILE A 64 5.44 -11.86 17.22
CA ILE A 64 5.73 -12.65 16.02
C ILE A 64 7.19 -13.06 16.08
N GLN A 65 7.44 -14.35 16.17
CA GLN A 65 8.78 -14.92 16.28
C GLN A 65 9.02 -15.93 15.18
N ARG A 66 10.26 -15.96 14.68
CA ARG A 66 10.73 -17.04 13.81
C ARG A 66 10.83 -18.31 14.66
N VAL A 67 10.35 -19.44 14.14
CA VAL A 67 10.65 -20.74 14.76
C VAL A 67 12.02 -21.16 14.27
N GLU A 68 12.94 -21.43 15.20
CA GLU A 68 14.22 -22.03 14.84
C GLU A 68 13.99 -23.49 14.45
N SER A 69 14.45 -23.87 13.27
CA SER A 69 14.54 -25.28 12.88
C SER A 69 15.83 -25.82 13.49
N GLU A 70 15.73 -26.92 14.24
CA GLU A 70 16.87 -27.70 14.75
C GLU A 70 17.80 -28.17 13.62
#